data_AF-A0A9E5DCG8-F1
#
_entry.id   AF-A0A9E5DCG8-F1
#
_cell.length_a   1.000
_cell.length_b   1.000
_cell.length_c   1.000
_cell.angle_alpha   90.00
_cell.angle_beta   90.00
_cell.angle_gamma   90.00
#
_symmetry.space_group_name_H-M   'P 1'
#
loop_
_entity.id
_entity.type
_entity.pdbx_description
1 polymer ?
#
loop_
_entity_poly.entity_id
_entity_poly.type
_entity_poly.pdbx_seq_one_letter_code
_entity_poly.pdbx_strand_id
1 'polypeptide(L)'
;MATGKSAVLQARYPEDLRVVGRALGVNLSEAAVRGVVQAICTAAGIAGHDSLSPDLEIALLATLRSRRDELTLELEELTEYITRVEGLEEARKQQVAERQNEARRQQERVATYEAIATAKCQFDAALNSLSDQTLSALRASLETDNLGDVAATVAEDLVARNGLSMPPGADPAQWLVDHLVAMRGSA
;
A
#
# COMPACT_ATOMS: atom_id res chain seq x y z
N MET A 1 -70.54 4.23 40.81
CA MET A 1 -70.38 3.70 39.43
C MET A 1 -70.54 4.86 38.47
N ALA A 2 -69.44 5.34 37.89
CA ALA A 2 -69.45 6.38 36.86
C ALA A 2 -68.91 5.76 35.58
N THR A 3 -69.68 5.91 34.52
CA THR A 3 -69.53 5.30 33.21
C THR A 3 -68.23 5.73 32.54
N GLY A 4 -67.29 4.80 32.42
CA GLY A 4 -66.07 4.95 31.64
C GLY A 4 -66.39 5.12 30.17
N LYS A 5 -66.41 6.36 29.69
CA LYS A 5 -66.31 6.65 28.27
C LYS A 5 -64.83 6.57 27.90
N SER A 6 -64.43 5.43 27.35
CA SER A 6 -63.16 5.28 26.63
C SER A 6 -63.15 6.29 25.48
N ALA A 7 -62.43 7.39 25.67
CA ALA A 7 -62.22 8.39 24.63
C ALA A 7 -61.12 7.84 23.71
N VAL A 8 -61.53 7.09 22.69
CA VAL A 8 -60.65 6.68 21.59
C VAL A 8 -60.25 7.95 20.84
N LEU A 9 -58.99 8.36 20.99
CA LEU A 9 -58.37 9.42 20.19
C LEU A 9 -58.34 8.98 18.72
N GLN A 10 -59.34 9.37 17.94
CA GLN A 10 -59.22 9.45 16.49
C GLN A 10 -58.41 10.70 16.13
N ALA A 11 -57.12 10.71 16.46
CA ALA A 11 -56.20 11.71 15.95
C ALA A 11 -55.94 11.39 14.46
N ARG A 12 -56.73 12.02 13.58
CA ARG A 12 -56.29 12.19 12.19
C ARG A 12 -55.00 13.02 12.24
N TYR A 13 -53.91 12.50 11.67
CA TYR A 13 -52.80 13.16 10.96
C TYR A 13 -51.44 12.49 11.19
N PRO A 14 -51.01 11.60 10.27
CA PRO A 14 -49.64 11.04 10.22
C PRO A 14 -48.56 12.02 9.73
N GLU A 15 -48.93 13.14 9.10
CA GLU A 15 -47.97 14.08 8.51
C GLU A 15 -47.29 14.99 9.55
N ASP A 16 -47.98 15.35 10.63
CA ASP A 16 -47.43 16.28 11.64
C ASP A 16 -46.37 15.63 12.54
N LEU A 17 -46.45 14.32 12.79
CA LEU A 17 -45.43 13.58 13.55
C LEU A 17 -44.07 13.53 12.83
N ARG A 18 -44.08 13.51 11.48
CA ARG A 18 -42.85 13.60 10.67
C ARG A 18 -42.19 14.97 10.76
N VAL A 19 -42.98 16.04 10.95
CA VAL A 19 -42.49 17.41 11.12
C VAL A 19 -41.85 17.60 12.49
N VAL A 20 -42.44 17.03 13.55
CA VAL A 20 -41.89 17.07 14.92
C VAL A 20 -40.57 16.29 15.03
N GLY A 21 -40.47 15.13 14.38
CA GLY A 21 -39.23 14.33 14.35
C GLY A 21 -38.07 15.01 13.61
N ARG A 22 -38.35 15.77 12.56
CA ARG A 22 -37.34 16.56 11.82
C ARG A 22 -36.96 17.85 12.55
N ALA A 23 -37.91 18.54 13.18
CA ALA A 23 -37.68 19.83 13.83
C ALA A 23 -36.86 19.74 15.13
N LEU A 24 -36.87 18.58 15.81
CA LEU A 24 -36.26 18.45 17.13
C LEU A 24 -34.84 17.87 17.14
N GLY A 25 -34.31 17.36 16.01
CA GLY A 25 -32.93 16.85 15.94
C GLY A 25 -32.58 15.79 17.01
N VAL A 26 -33.59 15.15 17.60
CA VAL A 26 -33.41 14.23 18.71
C VAL A 26 -33.09 12.86 18.13
N ASN A 27 -31.99 12.28 18.57
CA ASN A 27 -31.78 10.84 18.44
C ASN A 27 -33.06 10.14 18.94
N LEU A 28 -33.75 9.43 18.04
CA LEU A 28 -34.99 8.68 18.27
C LEU A 28 -34.74 7.48 19.22
N SER A 29 -34.22 7.75 20.42
CA SER A 29 -34.27 6.78 21.50
C SER A 29 -35.73 6.55 21.86
N GLU A 30 -36.06 5.34 22.28
CA GLU A 30 -37.40 4.99 22.77
C GLU A 30 -37.89 6.00 23.83
N ALA A 31 -36.97 6.49 24.67
CA ALA A 31 -37.23 7.52 25.67
C ALA A 31 -37.65 8.87 25.07
N ALA A 32 -37.04 9.29 23.95
CA ALA A 32 -37.41 10.52 23.26
C ALA A 32 -38.79 10.42 22.60
N VAL A 33 -39.08 9.29 21.94
CA VAL A 33 -40.39 9.05 21.31
C VAL A 33 -41.48 8.97 22.38
N ARG A 34 -41.24 8.24 23.47
CA ARG A 34 -42.16 8.15 24.61
C ARG A 34 -42.37 9.52 25.27
N GLY A 35 -41.30 10.30 25.41
CA GLY A 35 -41.35 11.67 25.95
C GLY A 35 -42.20 12.62 25.10
N VAL A 36 -42.07 12.57 23.78
CA VAL A 36 -42.88 13.40 22.85
C VAL A 36 -44.35 13.01 22.92
N VAL A 37 -44.65 11.69 22.89
CA VAL A 37 -46.02 11.17 23.04
C VAL A 37 -46.64 11.64 24.35
N GLN A 38 -45.90 11.53 25.46
CA GLN A 38 -46.39 11.89 26.79
C GLN A 38 -46.59 13.40 26.95
N ALA A 39 -45.74 14.23 26.33
CA ALA A 39 -45.91 15.68 26.29
C ALA A 39 -47.17 16.10 25.53
N ILE A 40 -47.47 15.47 24.39
CA ILE A 40 -48.68 15.73 23.60
C ILE A 40 -49.94 15.35 24.39
N CYS A 41 -49.96 14.17 25.03
CA CYS A 41 -51.09 13.73 25.85
C CYS A 41 -51.34 14.68 27.04
N THR A 42 -50.27 15.14 27.69
CA THR A 42 -50.35 16.09 28.81
C THR A 42 -50.91 17.45 28.35
N ALA A 43 -50.44 17.97 27.21
CA ALA A 43 -50.91 19.24 26.66
C ALA A 43 -52.39 19.20 26.22
N ALA A 44 -52.88 18.03 25.79
CA ALA A 44 -54.27 17.79 25.46
C ALA A 44 -55.18 17.53 26.68
N GLY A 45 -54.64 17.62 27.91
CA GLY A 45 -55.39 17.43 29.15
C GLY A 45 -55.79 15.98 29.42
N ILE A 46 -55.11 15.02 28.79
CA ILE A 46 -55.45 13.61 28.88
C ILE A 46 -54.51 12.92 29.87
N ALA A 47 -55.06 12.53 31.01
CA ALA A 47 -54.33 11.90 32.10
C ALA A 47 -54.61 10.37 32.13
N GLY A 48 -53.57 9.57 32.38
CA GLY A 48 -53.70 8.12 32.58
C GLY A 48 -53.72 7.30 31.28
N HIS A 49 -52.76 7.51 30.39
CA HIS A 49 -52.55 6.65 29.24
C HIS A 49 -51.34 5.75 29.47
N ASP A 50 -51.60 4.52 29.89
CA ASP A 50 -50.56 3.49 30.01
C ASP A 50 -50.24 2.83 28.65
N SER A 51 -51.06 3.09 27.62
CA SER A 51 -50.92 2.50 26.28
C SER A 51 -51.34 3.46 25.17
N LEU A 52 -50.67 3.31 24.00
CA LEU A 52 -51.05 3.97 22.76
C LEU A 52 -52.26 3.24 22.14
N SER A 53 -53.00 3.89 21.23
CA SER A 53 -54.02 3.16 20.47
C SER A 53 -53.34 2.14 19.54
N PRO A 54 -53.93 0.93 19.34
CA PRO A 54 -53.32 -0.10 18.48
C PRO A 54 -52.97 0.39 17.07
N ASP A 55 -53.80 1.25 16.47
CA ASP A 55 -53.55 1.81 15.15
C ASP A 55 -52.32 2.73 15.13
N LEU A 56 -52.12 3.51 16.19
CA LEU A 56 -50.96 4.40 16.34
C LEU A 56 -49.68 3.59 16.64
N GLU A 57 -49.79 2.51 17.43
CA GLU A 57 -48.68 1.57 17.65
C GLU A 57 -48.23 0.90 16.34
N ILE A 58 -49.18 0.44 15.53
CA ILE A 58 -48.90 -0.16 14.21
C ILE A 58 -48.21 0.86 13.28
N ALA A 59 -48.72 2.09 13.20
CA ALA A 59 -48.15 3.14 12.36
C ALA A 59 -46.74 3.56 12.83
N LEU A 60 -46.52 3.65 14.14
CA LEU A 60 -45.22 3.95 14.73
C LEU A 60 -44.22 2.83 14.45
N LEU A 61 -44.61 1.56 14.67
CA LEU A 61 -43.76 0.41 14.38
C LEU A 61 -43.38 0.32 12.90
N ALA A 62 -44.32 0.57 11.99
CA ALA A 62 -44.03 0.62 10.56
C ALA A 62 -43.00 1.70 10.21
N THR A 63 -43.14 2.89 10.80
CA THR A 63 -42.22 4.01 10.59
C THR A 63 -40.84 3.72 11.15
N LEU A 64 -40.76 3.16 12.36
CA LEU A 64 -39.49 2.79 13.00
C LEU A 64 -38.77 1.68 12.23
N ARG A 65 -39.50 0.68 11.71
CA ARG A 65 -38.94 -0.37 10.85
C ARG A 65 -38.38 0.19 9.55
N SER A 66 -39.15 1.04 8.86
CA SER A 66 -38.70 1.72 7.63
C SER A 66 -37.40 2.49 7.88
N ARG A 67 -37.32 3.24 8.99
CA ARG A 67 -36.12 4.01 9.30
C ARG A 67 -34.93 3.13 9.69
N ARG A 68 -35.17 2.03 10.42
CA ARG A 68 -34.12 1.04 10.71
C ARG A 68 -33.55 0.48 9.40
N ASP A 69 -34.41 0.14 8.45
CA ASP A 69 -33.99 -0.43 7.18
C ASP A 69 -33.19 0.60 6.34
N GLU A 70 -33.62 1.87 6.31
CA GLU A 70 -32.83 2.98 5.73
C GLU A 70 -31.46 3.14 6.39
N LEU A 71 -31.41 3.19 7.73
CA LEU A 71 -30.15 3.32 8.48
C LEU A 71 -29.22 2.12 8.25
N THR A 72 -29.79 0.94 8.02
CA THR A 72 -29.02 -0.28 7.73
C THR A 72 -28.34 -0.15 6.36
N LEU A 73 -29.06 0.37 5.36
CA LEU A 73 -28.49 0.67 4.04
C LEU A 73 -27.41 1.76 4.12
N GLU A 74 -27.65 2.85 4.86
CA GLU A 74 -26.64 3.90 5.10
C GLU A 74 -25.37 3.33 5.78
N LEU A 75 -25.54 2.40 6.74
CA LEU A 75 -24.41 1.72 7.40
C LEU A 75 -23.63 0.80 6.45
N GLU A 76 -24.32 0.09 5.55
CA GLU A 76 -23.69 -0.75 4.53
C GLU A 76 -22.84 0.10 3.57
N GLU A 77 -23.35 1.23 3.09
CA GLU A 77 -22.63 2.17 2.23
C GLU A 77 -21.37 2.74 2.92
N LEU A 78 -21.49 3.14 4.19
CA LEU A 78 -20.35 3.63 4.97
C LEU A 78 -19.29 2.54 5.18
N THR A 79 -19.71 1.30 5.42
CA THR A 79 -18.81 0.16 5.61
C THR A 79 -18.04 -0.13 4.32
N GLU A 80 -18.71 -0.06 3.16
CA GLU A 80 -18.05 -0.21 1.85
C GLU A 80 -17.02 0.90 1.62
N TYR A 81 -17.36 2.15 1.96
CA TYR A 81 -16.46 3.27 1.82
C TYR A 81 -15.22 3.14 2.73
N ILE A 82 -15.40 2.74 3.99
CA ILE A 82 -14.30 2.47 4.93
C ILE A 82 -13.37 1.40 4.35
N THR A 83 -13.93 0.27 3.93
CA THR A 83 -13.15 -0.84 3.34
C THR A 83 -12.33 -0.37 2.13
N ARG A 84 -12.91 0.49 1.28
CA ARG A 84 -12.23 1.06 0.12
C ARG A 84 -11.06 1.97 0.53
N VAL A 85 -11.26 2.81 1.55
CA VAL A 85 -10.21 3.72 2.06
C VAL A 85 -9.08 2.94 2.72
N GLU A 86 -9.39 1.92 3.51
CA GLU A 86 -8.38 1.02 4.10
C GLU A 86 -7.56 0.31 3.03
N GLY A 87 -8.21 -0.19 1.97
CA GLY A 87 -7.52 -0.78 0.82
C GLY A 87 -6.57 0.19 0.10
N LEU A 88 -6.96 1.47 -0.02
CA LEU A 88 -6.08 2.51 -0.59
C LEU A 88 -4.89 2.83 0.32
N GLU A 89 -5.06 2.81 1.64
CA GLU A 89 -3.98 3.02 2.58
C GLU A 89 -2.95 1.87 2.49
N GLU A 90 -3.43 0.63 2.42
CA GLU A 90 -2.56 -0.54 2.29
C GLU A 90 -1.79 -0.54 0.96
N ALA A 91 -2.45 -0.18 -0.15
CA ALA A 91 -1.79 -0.02 -1.44
C ALA A 91 -0.69 1.07 -1.41
N ARG A 92 -0.91 2.18 -0.70
CA ARG A 92 0.12 3.22 -0.52
C ARG A 92 1.31 2.70 0.30
N LYS A 93 1.07 1.93 1.37
CA LYS A 93 2.14 1.32 2.16
C LYS A 93 3.00 0.37 1.31
N GLN A 94 2.36 -0.48 0.51
CA GLN A 94 3.04 -1.38 -0.40
C GLN A 94 3.89 -0.61 -1.43
N GLN A 95 3.32 0.43 -2.04
CA GLN A 95 4.06 1.26 -3.01
C GLN A 95 5.29 1.95 -2.38
N VAL A 96 5.20 2.41 -1.14
CA VAL A 96 6.36 2.99 -0.43
C VAL A 96 7.44 1.93 -0.20
N ALA A 97 7.07 0.72 0.21
CA ALA A 97 8.00 -0.38 0.41
C ALA A 97 8.68 -0.82 -0.91
N GLU A 98 7.93 -0.88 -2.01
CA GLU A 98 8.47 -1.18 -3.35
C GLU A 98 9.50 -0.13 -3.78
N ARG A 99 9.18 1.16 -3.67
CA ARG A 99 10.12 2.24 -4.00
C ARG A 99 11.40 2.20 -3.15
N GLN A 100 11.29 1.86 -1.87
CA GLN A 100 12.46 1.71 -0.99
C GLN A 100 13.34 0.53 -1.43
N ASN A 101 12.72 -0.59 -1.81
CA ASN A 101 13.45 -1.75 -2.33
C ASN A 101 14.13 -1.45 -3.68
N GLU A 102 13.47 -0.72 -4.57
CA GLU A 102 14.07 -0.27 -5.84
C GLU A 102 15.25 0.66 -5.60
N ALA A 103 15.11 1.63 -4.70
CA ALA A 103 16.20 2.53 -4.31
C ALA A 103 17.39 1.75 -3.74
N ARG A 104 17.13 0.76 -2.87
CA ARG A 104 18.18 -0.10 -2.31
C ARG A 104 18.89 -0.91 -3.40
N ARG A 105 18.14 -1.55 -4.31
CA ARG A 105 18.72 -2.30 -5.45
C ARG A 105 19.55 -1.39 -6.35
N GLN A 106 19.13 -0.15 -6.55
CA GLN A 106 19.90 0.81 -7.33
C GLN A 106 21.21 1.19 -6.62
N GLN A 107 21.17 1.43 -5.31
CA GLN A 107 22.38 1.67 -4.51
C GLN A 107 23.33 0.47 -4.54
N GLU A 108 22.81 -0.75 -4.39
CA GLU A 108 23.59 -2.00 -4.50
C GLU A 108 24.25 -2.10 -5.88
N ARG A 109 23.52 -1.79 -6.97
CA ARG A 109 24.10 -1.78 -8.33
C ARG A 109 25.21 -0.74 -8.48
N VAL A 110 25.00 0.48 -8.00
CA VAL A 110 26.01 1.55 -8.05
C VAL A 110 27.27 1.13 -7.29
N ALA A 111 27.12 0.61 -6.07
CA ALA A 111 28.24 0.11 -5.29
C ALA A 111 29.00 -1.02 -5.99
N THR A 112 28.29 -1.94 -6.65
CA THR A 112 28.91 -3.00 -7.46
C THR A 112 29.69 -2.43 -8.64
N TYR A 113 29.14 -1.45 -9.37
CA TYR A 113 29.85 -0.80 -10.48
C TYR A 113 31.09 -0.04 -10.01
N GLU A 114 31.01 0.67 -8.88
CA GLU A 114 32.15 1.36 -8.28
C GLU A 114 33.24 0.37 -7.82
N ALA A 115 32.85 -0.76 -7.25
CA ALA A 115 33.77 -1.83 -6.88
C ALA A 115 34.47 -2.42 -8.11
N ILE A 116 33.73 -2.71 -9.19
CA ILE A 116 34.29 -3.21 -10.45
C ILE A 116 35.24 -2.17 -11.07
N ALA A 117 34.85 -0.89 -11.10
CA ALA A 117 35.70 0.18 -11.61
C ALA A 117 37.01 0.28 -10.83
N THR A 118 36.94 0.19 -9.49
CA THR A 118 38.11 0.19 -8.61
C THR A 118 39.01 -1.01 -8.88
N ALA A 119 38.44 -2.22 -8.98
CA ALA A 119 39.17 -3.44 -9.29
C ALA A 119 39.85 -3.36 -10.67
N LYS A 120 39.17 -2.79 -11.67
CA LYS A 120 39.74 -2.55 -12.99
C LYS A 120 40.93 -1.58 -12.93
N CYS A 121 40.81 -0.46 -12.22
CA CYS A 121 41.94 0.48 -12.06
C CYS A 121 43.16 -0.19 -11.39
N GLN A 122 42.93 -1.04 -10.39
CA GLN A 122 43.99 -1.79 -9.73
C GLN A 122 44.62 -2.85 -10.67
N PHE A 123 43.80 -3.52 -11.47
CA PHE A 123 44.24 -4.46 -12.48
C PHE A 123 45.08 -3.77 -13.56
N ASP A 124 44.60 -2.64 -14.10
CA ASP A 124 45.32 -1.84 -15.08
C ASP A 124 46.68 -1.36 -14.55
N ALA A 125 46.75 -0.99 -13.27
CA ALA A 125 48.02 -0.65 -12.63
C ALA A 125 48.97 -1.86 -12.53
N ALA A 126 48.43 -3.06 -12.25
CA ALA A 126 49.18 -4.30 -12.17
C ALA A 126 49.70 -4.77 -13.55
N LEU A 127 49.09 -4.38 -14.66
CA LEU A 127 49.60 -4.70 -16.01
C LEU A 127 51.05 -4.24 -16.22
N ASN A 128 51.48 -3.17 -15.55
CA ASN A 128 52.88 -2.69 -15.60
C ASN A 128 53.88 -3.68 -14.98
N SER A 129 53.42 -4.65 -14.19
CA SER A 129 54.25 -5.71 -13.62
C SER A 129 54.44 -6.91 -14.55
N LEU A 130 53.74 -6.95 -15.70
CA LEU A 130 53.89 -8.01 -16.68
C LEU A 130 55.29 -7.98 -17.31
N SER A 131 55.91 -9.15 -17.41
CA SER A 131 57.21 -9.28 -18.09
C SER A 131 57.04 -9.16 -19.60
N ASP A 132 58.06 -8.63 -20.28
CA ASP A 132 58.11 -8.57 -21.75
C ASP A 132 57.95 -9.95 -22.40
N GLN A 133 58.41 -11.01 -21.72
CA GLN A 133 58.26 -12.39 -22.18
C GLN A 133 56.79 -12.84 -22.14
N THR A 134 56.06 -12.48 -21.07
CA THR A 134 54.62 -12.76 -20.94
C THR A 134 53.81 -11.97 -21.96
N LEU A 135 54.14 -10.69 -22.17
CA LEU A 135 53.49 -9.85 -23.19
C LEU A 135 53.72 -10.38 -24.61
N SER A 136 54.94 -10.87 -24.89
CA SER A 136 55.27 -11.45 -26.19
C SER A 136 54.51 -12.75 -26.46
N ALA A 137 54.37 -13.61 -25.43
CA ALA A 137 53.56 -14.83 -25.52
C ALA A 137 52.07 -14.53 -25.79
N LEU A 138 51.50 -13.56 -25.07
CA LEU A 138 50.12 -13.11 -25.26
C LEU A 138 49.87 -12.54 -26.67
N ARG A 139 50.84 -11.80 -27.24
CA ARG A 139 50.77 -11.30 -28.62
C ARG A 139 50.82 -12.42 -29.66
N ALA A 140 51.59 -13.47 -29.44
CA ALA A 140 51.59 -14.65 -30.32
C ALA A 140 50.25 -15.43 -30.23
N SER A 141 49.64 -15.47 -29.04
CA SER A 141 48.33 -16.09 -28.83
C SER A 141 47.17 -15.34 -29.51
N LEU A 142 47.30 -14.03 -29.71
CA LEU A 142 46.36 -13.21 -30.50
C LEU A 142 46.24 -13.66 -31.96
N GLU A 143 47.26 -14.31 -32.51
CA GLU A 143 47.29 -14.79 -33.90
C GLU A 143 46.74 -16.22 -34.07
N THR A 144 46.50 -16.94 -32.97
CA THR A 144 46.23 -18.39 -32.98
C THR A 144 44.87 -18.79 -32.38
N ASP A 145 43.92 -17.85 -32.26
CA ASP A 145 42.53 -18.06 -31.77
C ASP A 145 42.41 -18.70 -30.36
N ASN A 146 43.53 -18.91 -29.65
CA ASN A 146 43.62 -19.48 -28.30
C ASN A 146 43.79 -18.41 -27.21
N LEU A 147 43.43 -17.16 -27.50
CA LEU A 147 43.73 -16.02 -26.62
C LEU A 147 42.98 -16.08 -25.29
N GLY A 148 41.74 -16.58 -25.28
CA GLY A 148 40.88 -16.59 -24.09
C GLY A 148 41.47 -17.35 -22.91
N ASP A 149 41.90 -18.60 -23.12
CA ASP A 149 42.43 -19.45 -22.04
C ASP A 149 43.80 -18.97 -21.53
N VAL A 150 44.64 -18.46 -22.45
CA VAL A 150 45.95 -17.90 -22.11
C VAL A 150 45.78 -16.59 -21.33
N ALA A 151 44.86 -15.73 -21.76
CA ALA A 151 44.56 -14.48 -21.06
C ALA A 151 43.96 -14.74 -19.68
N ALA A 152 43.07 -15.73 -19.54
CA ALA A 152 42.51 -16.12 -18.24
C ALA A 152 43.61 -16.58 -17.28
N THR A 153 44.50 -17.46 -17.73
CA THR A 153 45.61 -17.98 -16.91
C THR A 153 46.55 -16.85 -16.46
N VAL A 154 46.92 -15.94 -17.38
CA VAL A 154 47.81 -14.81 -17.05
C VAL A 154 47.11 -13.80 -16.15
N ALA A 155 45.82 -13.53 -16.37
CA ALA A 155 45.06 -12.61 -15.54
C ALA A 155 44.88 -13.15 -14.10
N GLU A 156 44.61 -14.45 -13.92
CA GLU A 156 44.55 -15.10 -12.61
C GLU A 156 45.88 -15.00 -11.87
N ASP A 157 46.99 -15.29 -12.54
CA ASP A 157 48.33 -15.18 -11.98
C ASP A 157 48.67 -13.72 -11.59
N LEU A 158 48.27 -12.75 -12.42
CA LEU A 158 48.46 -11.33 -12.15
C LEU A 158 47.64 -10.87 -10.93
N VAL A 159 46.38 -11.31 -10.84
CA VAL A 159 45.48 -11.05 -9.70
C VAL A 159 46.08 -11.63 -8.42
N ALA A 160 46.52 -12.88 -8.44
CA ALA A 160 47.08 -13.57 -7.28
C ALA A 160 48.39 -12.93 -6.80
N ARG A 161 49.33 -12.63 -7.72
CA ARG A 161 50.63 -12.03 -7.39
C ARG A 161 50.53 -10.62 -6.81
N ASN A 162 49.55 -9.85 -7.25
CA ASN A 162 49.33 -8.47 -6.79
C ASN A 162 48.29 -8.38 -5.66
N GLY A 163 47.72 -9.51 -5.21
CA GLY A 163 46.72 -9.53 -4.13
C GLY A 163 45.45 -8.76 -4.46
N LEU A 164 45.02 -8.74 -5.72
CA LEU A 164 43.89 -7.93 -6.17
C LEU A 164 42.56 -8.56 -5.73
N SER A 165 41.62 -7.73 -5.27
CA SER A 165 40.26 -8.17 -4.95
C SER A 165 39.37 -8.04 -6.18
N MET A 166 38.74 -9.15 -6.60
CA MET A 166 37.85 -9.17 -7.77
C MET A 166 36.39 -9.28 -7.30
N PRO A 167 35.60 -8.20 -7.41
CA PRO A 167 34.18 -8.24 -7.05
C PRO A 167 33.39 -9.06 -8.07
N PRO A 168 32.19 -9.55 -7.71
CA PRO A 168 31.30 -10.24 -8.64
C PRO A 168 31.03 -9.41 -9.89
N GLY A 169 31.22 -10.01 -11.07
CA GLY A 169 31.08 -9.34 -12.37
C GLY A 169 32.37 -8.67 -12.88
N ALA A 170 33.47 -8.71 -12.13
CA ALA A 170 34.79 -8.42 -12.67
C ALA A 170 35.23 -9.54 -13.62
N ASP A 171 35.84 -9.17 -14.75
CA ASP A 171 36.40 -10.10 -15.73
C ASP A 171 37.83 -9.68 -16.10
N PRO A 172 38.82 -10.10 -15.29
CA PRO A 172 40.23 -9.77 -15.50
C PRO A 172 40.79 -10.29 -16.82
N ALA A 173 40.28 -11.44 -17.29
CA ALA A 173 40.70 -12.05 -18.55
C ALA A 173 40.29 -11.15 -19.72
N GLN A 174 39.02 -10.71 -19.74
CA GLN A 174 38.52 -9.78 -20.75
C GLN A 174 39.25 -8.44 -20.70
N TRP A 175 39.54 -7.90 -19.51
CA TRP A 175 40.30 -6.64 -19.39
C TRP A 175 41.73 -6.76 -19.94
N LEU A 176 42.39 -7.90 -19.73
CA LEU A 176 43.71 -8.17 -20.31
C LEU A 176 43.64 -8.25 -21.84
N VAL A 177 42.63 -8.93 -22.38
CA VAL A 177 42.41 -9.00 -23.83
C VAL A 177 42.17 -7.59 -24.41
N ASP A 178 41.30 -6.80 -23.80
CA ASP A 178 41.00 -5.42 -24.22
C ASP A 178 42.29 -4.56 -24.25
N HIS A 179 43.15 -4.70 -23.23
CA HIS A 179 44.43 -4.02 -23.15
C HIS A 179 45.37 -4.41 -24.30
N LEU A 180 45.49 -5.71 -24.59
CA LEU A 180 46.35 -6.21 -25.68
C LEU A 180 45.85 -5.74 -27.07
N VAL A 181 44.54 -5.71 -27.27
CA VAL A 181 43.92 -5.18 -28.50
C VAL A 181 44.18 -3.68 -28.64
N ALA A 182 44.02 -2.90 -27.57
CA ALA A 182 44.30 -1.46 -27.58
C ALA A 182 45.77 -1.13 -27.90
N MET A 183 46.71 -1.93 -27.36
CA MET A 183 48.14 -1.81 -27.65
C MET A 183 48.47 -2.13 -29.12
N ARG A 184 47.75 -3.05 -29.77
CA ARG A 184 47.93 -3.39 -31.19
C ARG A 184 47.49 -2.27 -32.13
N GLY A 185 46.45 -1.52 -31.78
CA GLY A 185 45.93 -0.40 -32.58
C GLY A 185 46.71 0.92 -32.46
N SER A 186 47.70 0.98 -31.56
CA SER A 186 48.56 2.16 -31.34
C SER A 186 49.93 2.05 -32.05
N ALA A 187 50.10 1.05 -32.92
CA ALA A 187 51.26 0.83 -33.78
C ALA A 187 50.95 1.24 -35.22
#